data_AF-A0A2T1F7N0-F1
#
_entry.id   AF-A0A2T1F7N0-F1
#
_cell.length_a   1.000
_cell.length_b   1.000
_cell.length_c   1.000
_cell.angle_alpha   90.00
_cell.angle_beta   90.00
_cell.angle_gamma   90.00
#
_symmetry.space_group_name_H-M   'P 1'
#
loop_
_entity.id
_entity.type
_entity.pdbx_description
1 polymer ?
#
loop_
_entity_poly.entity_id
_entity_poly.type
_entity_poly.pdbx_seq_one_letter_code
_entity_poly.pdbx_strand_id
1 'polypeptide(L)'
;MYIIFIGTGWFSYVFSLVNLDIYFSKNHWDRYTNFAELSLHILCAIGIYIGRFLRFNSWSLVTQPKHFLSILPGELIGKFPLVVIVLTIAIIAGLYALCKPLVAKSSLYRE
;
A
#
# COMPACT_ATOMS: atom_id res chain seq x y z
N MET A 1 -14.57 -10.66 -14.37
CA MET A 1 -13.54 -9.69 -14.79
C MET A 1 -13.01 -8.84 -13.63
N TYR A 2 -13.86 -8.18 -12.84
CA TYR A 2 -13.42 -7.35 -11.70
C TYR A 2 -12.63 -8.09 -10.60
N ILE A 3 -13.07 -9.28 -10.20
CA ILE A 3 -12.38 -10.08 -9.17
C ILE A 3 -10.96 -10.44 -9.61
N ILE A 4 -10.79 -10.80 -10.88
CA ILE A 4 -9.47 -11.13 -11.45
C ILE A 4 -8.58 -9.90 -11.43
N PHE A 5 -9.10 -8.73 -11.83
CA PHE A 5 -8.34 -7.47 -11.81
C PHE A 5 -7.91 -7.04 -10.41
N ILE A 6 -8.81 -7.12 -9.42
CA ILE A 6 -8.49 -6.81 -8.02
C ILE A 6 -7.51 -7.84 -7.48
N GLY A 7 -7.73 -9.12 -7.76
CA GLY A 7 -6.88 -10.23 -7.35
C GLY A 7 -5.45 -10.07 -7.89
N THR A 8 -5.28 -9.80 -9.20
CA THR A 8 -3.95 -9.60 -9.77
C THR A 8 -3.26 -8.38 -9.18
N GLY A 9 -3.94 -7.25 -9.03
CA GLY A 9 -3.37 -6.05 -8.40
C GLY A 9 -2.89 -6.32 -6.97
N TRP A 10 -3.70 -7.03 -6.19
CA TRP A 10 -3.32 -7.42 -4.83
C TRP A 10 -2.17 -8.43 -4.80
N PHE A 11 -2.16 -9.46 -5.65
CA PHE A 11 -1.03 -10.38 -5.75
C PHE A 11 0.25 -9.66 -6.14
N SER A 12 0.21 -8.75 -7.13
CA SER A 12 1.36 -7.93 -7.51
C SER A 12 1.89 -7.10 -6.34
N TYR A 13 1.00 -6.57 -5.49
CA TYR A 13 1.39 -5.87 -4.28
C TYR A 13 2.13 -6.77 -3.28
N VAL A 14 1.60 -7.98 -3.01
CA VAL A 14 2.25 -8.96 -2.12
C VAL A 14 3.63 -9.35 -2.66
N PHE A 15 3.74 -9.69 -3.95
CA PHE A 15 5.03 -10.02 -4.58
C PHE A 15 6.04 -8.87 -4.49
N SER A 16 5.61 -7.63 -4.68
CA SER A 16 6.47 -6.45 -4.56
C SER A 16 7.04 -6.28 -3.14
N LEU A 17 6.23 -6.49 -2.10
CA LEU A 17 6.69 -6.37 -0.71
C LEU A 17 7.62 -7.52 -0.30
N VAL A 18 7.33 -8.76 -0.73
CA VAL A 18 8.24 -9.89 -0.47
C VAL A 18 9.58 -9.69 -1.17
N ASN A 19 9.59 -9.16 -2.41
CA ASN A 19 10.84 -8.84 -3.09
C ASN A 19 11.63 -7.72 -2.38
N LEU A 20 10.93 -6.73 -1.80
CA LEU A 20 11.57 -5.70 -0.98
C LEU A 20 12.22 -6.31 0.27
N ASP A 21 11.55 -7.23 0.94
CA ASP A 21 12.08 -7.96 2.10
C ASP A 21 13.35 -8.75 1.73
N ILE A 22 13.29 -9.53 0.65
CA ILE A 22 14.46 -10.28 0.13
C ILE A 22 15.61 -9.32 -0.21
N TYR A 23 15.32 -8.19 -0.83
CA TYR A 23 16.33 -7.18 -1.16
C TYR A 23 16.98 -6.60 0.12
N PHE A 24 16.19 -6.32 1.15
CA PHE A 24 16.72 -5.85 2.43
C PHE A 24 17.57 -6.91 3.12
N SER A 25 17.16 -8.18 3.12
CA SER A 25 17.96 -9.27 3.67
C SER A 25 19.30 -9.45 2.94
N LYS A 26 19.31 -9.35 1.61
CA LYS A 26 20.55 -9.39 0.82
C LYS A 26 21.50 -8.24 1.14
N ASN A 27 20.96 -7.09 1.51
CA ASN A 27 21.73 -5.88 1.83
C ASN A 27 21.99 -5.70 3.34
N HIS A 28 21.68 -6.71 4.18
CA HIS A 28 21.79 -6.66 5.64
C HIS A 28 20.99 -5.53 6.31
N TRP A 29 19.86 -5.16 5.71
CA TRP A 29 18.95 -4.11 6.15
C TRP A 29 17.66 -4.64 6.79
N ASP A 30 17.65 -5.90 7.23
CA ASP A 30 16.47 -6.59 7.80
C ASP A 30 15.78 -5.81 8.92
N ARG A 31 16.55 -5.03 9.69
CA ARG A 31 16.02 -4.18 10.77
C ARG A 31 15.01 -3.13 10.27
N TYR A 32 15.06 -2.76 8.99
CA TYR A 32 14.18 -1.77 8.38
C TYR A 32 13.00 -2.39 7.63
N THR A 33 12.95 -3.71 7.43
CA THR A 33 11.88 -4.38 6.68
C THR A 33 10.52 -4.02 7.26
N ASN A 34 10.31 -4.26 8.55
CA ASN A 34 9.01 -4.04 9.20
C ASN A 34 8.56 -2.57 9.10
N PHE A 35 9.52 -1.64 9.19
CA PHE A 35 9.24 -0.21 9.06
C PHE A 35 8.85 0.17 7.62
N ALA A 36 9.56 -0.38 6.63
CA ALA A 36 9.27 -0.15 5.22
C ALA A 36 7.92 -0.75 4.81
N GLU A 37 7.63 -1.99 5.23
CA GLU A 37 6.34 -2.65 5.01
C GLU A 37 5.18 -1.84 5.61
N LEU A 38 5.30 -1.44 6.88
CA LEU A 38 4.27 -0.63 7.55
C LEU A 38 4.07 0.73 6.84
N SER A 39 5.17 1.40 6.48
CA SER A 39 5.11 2.67 5.74
C SER A 39 4.42 2.51 4.39
N LEU A 40 4.68 1.41 3.67
CA LEU A 40 4.04 1.11 2.39
C LEU A 40 2.56 0.74 2.55
N HIS A 41 2.17 0.04 3.62
CA HIS A 41 0.75 -0.17 3.94
C HIS A 41 0.04 1.16 4.19
N ILE A 42 0.62 2.03 5.02
CA ILE A 42 0.07 3.36 5.33
C ILE A 42 -0.08 4.19 4.05
N LEU A 43 0.99 4.30 3.27
CA LEU A 43 1.00 5.10 2.05
C LEU A 43 0.01 4.57 1.01
N CYS A 44 -0.10 3.24 0.87
CA CYS A 44 -1.06 2.60 -0.02
C CYS A 44 -2.50 2.88 0.41
N ALA A 45 -2.82 2.75 1.70
CA ALA A 45 -4.16 3.03 2.22
C ALA A 45 -4.56 4.51 2.04
N ILE A 46 -3.63 5.43 2.28
CA ILE A 46 -3.82 6.87 2.00
C ILE A 46 -4.07 7.09 0.50
N GLY A 47 -3.26 6.48 -0.37
CA GLY A 47 -3.44 6.58 -1.83
C GLY A 47 -4.79 6.04 -2.32
N ILE A 48 -5.23 4.91 -1.78
CA ILE A 48 -6.57 4.34 -2.04
C ILE A 48 -7.65 5.33 -1.62
N TYR A 49 -7.54 5.92 -0.43
CA TYR A 49 -8.52 6.90 0.05
C TYR A 49 -8.60 8.13 -0.86
N ILE A 50 -7.45 8.73 -1.17
CA ILE A 50 -7.34 9.90 -2.05
C ILE A 50 -7.95 9.60 -3.43
N GLY A 51 -7.62 8.44 -4.02
CA GLY A 51 -8.09 8.09 -5.36
C GLY A 51 -9.53 7.63 -5.44
N ARG A 52 -10.06 6.95 -4.41
CA ARG A 52 -11.40 6.35 -4.45
C ARG A 52 -12.49 7.23 -3.86
N PHE A 53 -12.18 7.97 -2.79
CA PHE A 53 -13.14 8.83 -2.11
C PHE A 53 -13.04 10.26 -2.61
N LEU A 54 -11.84 10.84 -2.60
CA LEU A 54 -11.63 12.22 -3.07
C LEU A 54 -11.53 12.33 -4.61
N ARG A 55 -11.35 11.19 -5.29
CA ARG A 55 -11.22 11.08 -6.76
C ARG A 55 -10.10 11.95 -7.35
N PHE A 56 -9.11 12.31 -6.53
CA PHE A 56 -7.90 12.92 -7.03
C PHE A 56 -7.03 11.86 -7.68
N ASN A 57 -6.40 12.22 -8.79
CA ASN A 57 -5.40 11.39 -9.45
C ASN A 57 -4.11 12.20 -9.61
N SER A 58 -3.07 11.55 -10.15
CA SER A 58 -1.79 12.22 -10.40
C SER A 58 -1.92 13.43 -11.34
N TRP A 59 -2.96 13.47 -12.20
CA TRP A 59 -3.23 14.59 -13.09
C TRP A 59 -3.80 15.82 -12.36
N SER A 60 -4.53 15.61 -11.25
CA SER A 60 -5.01 16.70 -10.38
C SER A 60 -3.85 17.50 -9.76
N LEU A 61 -2.74 16.84 -9.43
CA LEU A 61 -1.55 17.50 -8.91
C LEU A 61 -0.90 18.44 -9.95
N VAL A 62 -0.91 18.04 -11.22
CA VAL A 62 -0.34 18.83 -12.32
C VAL A 62 -1.25 19.99 -12.71
N THR A 63 -2.55 19.74 -12.81
CA THR A 63 -3.52 20.74 -13.33
C THR A 63 -4.01 21.72 -12.28
N GLN A 64 -4.13 21.29 -11.02
CA GLN A 64 -4.71 22.11 -9.95
C GLN A 64 -3.95 21.93 -8.61
N PRO A 65 -2.63 22.18 -8.58
CA PRO A 65 -1.81 21.91 -7.40
C PRO A 65 -2.27 22.66 -6.14
N LYS A 66 -2.69 23.93 -6.28
CA LYS A 66 -3.16 24.75 -5.15
C LYS A 66 -4.42 24.17 -4.51
N HIS A 67 -5.39 23.78 -5.32
CA HIS A 67 -6.65 23.19 -4.86
C HIS A 67 -6.42 21.83 -4.19
N PHE A 68 -5.55 21.01 -4.79
CA PHE A 68 -5.16 19.72 -4.20
C PHE A 68 -4.54 19.90 -2.80
N LEU A 69 -3.53 20.78 -2.68
CA LEU A 69 -2.81 20.98 -1.42
C LEU A 69 -3.64 21.66 -0.33
N SER A 70 -4.62 22.49 -0.69
CA SER A 70 -5.46 23.18 0.31
C SER A 70 -6.53 22.28 0.91
N ILE A 71 -7.05 21.31 0.13
CA ILE A 71 -8.18 20.46 0.55
C ILE A 71 -7.68 19.17 1.21
N LEU A 72 -6.56 18.63 0.73
CA LEU A 72 -6.05 17.32 1.17
C LEU A 72 -5.90 17.18 2.69
N PRO A 73 -5.30 18.13 3.44
CA PRO A 73 -5.11 17.95 4.88
C PRO A 73 -6.44 17.86 5.65
N GLY A 74 -7.42 18.70 5.31
CA GLY A 74 -8.73 18.70 5.96
C GLY A 74 -9.50 17.42 5.69
N GLU A 75 -9.42 16.91 4.47
CA GLU A 75 -10.09 15.69 4.03
C GLU A 75 -9.42 14.40 4.56
N LEU A 76 -8.16 14.43 5.00
CA LEU A 76 -7.49 13.25 5.57
C LEU A 76 -7.68 13.12 7.09
N ILE A 77 -7.85 14.24 7.80
CA ILE A 77 -7.88 14.28 9.28
C ILE A 77 -9.31 14.11 9.83
N GLY A 78 -10.32 14.11 8.95
CA GLY A 78 -11.70 13.84 9.35
C GLY A 78 -11.90 12.44 9.95
N LYS A 79 -12.89 12.30 10.85
CA LYS A 79 -13.22 11.02 11.52
C LYS A 79 -13.50 9.89 10.53
N PHE A 80 -14.35 10.15 9.53
CA PHE A 80 -14.67 9.17 8.48
C PHE A 80 -13.45 8.76 7.64
N PRO A 81 -12.66 9.70 7.07
CA PRO A 81 -11.41 9.39 6.39
C PRO A 81 -10.47 8.48 7.18
N LEU A 82 -10.23 8.82 8.45
CA LEU A 82 -9.32 8.07 9.32
C LEU A 82 -9.80 6.64 9.55
N VAL A 83 -11.10 6.43 9.79
CA VAL A 83 -11.67 5.09 9.93
C VAL A 83 -11.47 4.27 8.66
N VAL A 84 -11.74 4.86 7.49
CA VAL A 84 -11.55 4.17 6.19
C VAL A 84 -10.08 3.81 5.97
N ILE A 85 -9.16 4.72 6.24
CA ILE A 85 -7.72 4.48 6.08
C ILE A 85 -7.25 3.38 7.02
N VAL A 86 -7.62 3.44 8.31
CA VAL A 86 -7.23 2.42 9.31
C VAL A 86 -7.78 1.05 8.95
N LEU A 87 -9.05 0.97 8.54
CA LEU A 87 -9.65 -0.29 8.06
C LEU A 87 -8.92 -0.81 6.82
N THR A 88 -8.57 0.07 5.88
CA THR A 88 -7.83 -0.32 4.68
C THR A 88 -6.44 -0.86 5.04
N ILE A 89 -5.71 -0.21 5.95
CA ILE A 89 -4.42 -0.69 6.47
C ILE A 89 -4.59 -2.08 7.09
N ALA A 90 -5.58 -2.26 7.96
CA ALA A 90 -5.82 -3.54 8.63
C ALA A 90 -6.10 -4.66 7.62
N ILE A 91 -6.90 -4.38 6.59
CA ILE A 91 -7.22 -5.35 5.53
C ILE A 91 -5.98 -5.70 4.72
N ILE A 92 -5.26 -4.71 4.17
CA ILE A 92 -4.11 -4.97 3.30
C ILE A 92 -2.95 -5.60 4.07
N ALA A 93 -2.68 -5.17 5.30
CA ALA A 93 -1.63 -5.72 6.15
C ALA A 93 -1.98 -7.13 6.62
N GLY A 94 -3.23 -7.37 7.02
CA GLY A 94 -3.70 -8.70 7.41
C GLY A 94 -3.62 -9.69 6.25
N LEU A 95 -4.12 -9.32 5.07
CA LEU A 95 -4.01 -10.14 3.86
C LEU A 95 -2.55 -10.37 3.45
N TYR A 96 -1.70 -9.34 3.53
CA TYR A 96 -0.27 -9.48 3.26
C TYR A 96 0.38 -10.47 4.23
N ALA A 97 0.14 -10.35 5.54
CA ALA A 97 0.71 -11.23 6.56
C ALA A 97 0.32 -12.70 6.35
N LEU A 98 -0.92 -12.96 5.90
CA LEU A 98 -1.38 -14.31 5.57
C LEU A 98 -0.63 -14.90 4.35
N CYS A 99 -0.26 -14.07 3.38
CA CYS A 99 0.33 -14.53 2.12
C CYS A 99 1.85 -14.46 2.05
N LYS A 100 2.48 -13.57 2.82
CA LYS A 100 3.93 -13.43 2.96
C LYS A 100 4.64 -14.78 3.12
N PRO A 101 4.26 -15.68 4.06
CA PRO A 101 4.98 -16.95 4.22
C PRO A 101 4.87 -17.88 3.01
N LEU A 102 3.73 -17.87 2.30
CA LEU A 102 3.52 -18.70 1.11
C LEU A 102 4.41 -18.23 -0.05
N VAL A 103 4.42 -16.91 -0.27
CA VAL A 103 5.19 -16.28 -1.35
C VAL A 103 6.68 -16.31 -1.05
N ALA A 104 7.11 -15.97 0.16
CA ALA A 104 8.50 -16.01 0.58
C ALA A 104 9.09 -17.41 0.43
N LYS A 105 8.35 -18.45 0.85
CA LYS A 105 8.76 -19.84 0.64
C LYS A 105 8.97 -20.13 -0.85
N SER A 106 8.03 -19.77 -1.72
CA SER A 106 8.15 -20.00 -3.17
C SER A 106 9.31 -19.25 -3.83
N SER A 107 9.62 -18.04 -3.35
CA SER A 107 10.68 -17.19 -3.88
C SER A 107 12.07 -17.71 -3.50
N LEU A 108 12.22 -18.24 -2.28
CA LEU A 108 13.45 -18.87 -1.78
C LEU A 108 13.85 -20.14 -2.54
N TYR A 109 12.90 -20.86 -3.17
CA TYR A 109 13.22 -22.01 -4.04
C TYR A 109 13.62 -21.62 -5.47
N ARG A 110 13.69 -20.31 -5.76
CA ARG A 110 13.99 -19.78 -7.10
C ARG A 110 15.42 -19.26 -7.25
N GLU A 111 16.24 -19.38 -6.21
CA GLU A 111 17.69 -19.14 -6.20
C GLU A 111 18.45 -20.46 -6.05
#